data_AF-A0A2M9WDE5-F1
#
_entry.id   AF-A0A2M9WDE5-F1
#
_cell.length_a   1.000
_cell.length_b   1.000
_cell.length_c   1.000
_cell.angle_alpha   90.00
_cell.angle_beta   90.00
_cell.angle_gamma   90.00
#
_symmetry.space_group_name_H-M   'P 1'
#
loop_
_entity.id
_entity.type
_entity.pdbx_description
1 polymer ?
#
loop_
_entity_poly.entity_id
_entity_poly.type
_entity_poly.pdbx_seq_one_letter_code
_entity_poly.pdbx_strand_id
1 'polypeptide(L)'
;MTASLVNLIKARLIQADLKEIDRVFEESGFGNLFTMVLFKQALISVANLVDFELTVRTIYREHPQLSVRYRQSVNEFEFAKYLRNKFVGHIKPELIEKAIEWRPEMRFFLDKMSDNHAMAFYNQWILETAINSYVKLDGTHKIFSSETALDYPPDNTHFLIYMTKIIKDGISYLEELIALMNIDYETLCNPKPEEKLLLGITAGKTSFEFIKK
;
A
#
# COMPACT_ATOMS: atom_id res chain seq x y z
N MET A 1 -20.35 12.14 -15.16
CA MET A 1 -20.72 10.79 -14.68
C MET A 1 -19.53 9.84 -14.66
N THR A 2 -18.73 9.74 -15.73
CA THR A 2 -17.58 8.82 -15.85
C THR A 2 -16.47 9.01 -14.79
N ALA A 3 -16.10 10.25 -14.45
CA ALA A 3 -15.05 10.52 -13.46
C ALA A 3 -15.41 10.06 -12.03
N SER A 4 -16.69 10.22 -11.64
CA SER A 4 -17.17 9.77 -10.31
C SER A 4 -17.16 8.25 -10.20
N LEU A 5 -17.60 7.54 -11.26
CA LEU A 5 -17.56 6.09 -11.32
C LEU A 5 -16.12 5.53 -11.32
N VAL A 6 -15.20 6.15 -12.07
CA VAL A 6 -13.78 5.75 -12.08
C VAL A 6 -13.16 5.91 -10.69
N ASN A 7 -13.42 7.02 -10.02
CA ASN A 7 -12.91 7.27 -8.67
C ASN A 7 -13.51 6.32 -7.64
N LEU A 8 -14.80 6.00 -7.76
CA LEU A 8 -15.44 4.98 -6.92
C LEU A 8 -14.79 3.61 -7.09
N ILE A 9 -14.59 3.15 -8.33
CA ILE A 9 -13.97 1.85 -8.62
C ILE A 9 -12.54 1.82 -8.06
N LYS A 10 -11.74 2.88 -8.27
CA LYS A 10 -10.40 2.99 -7.69
C LYS A 10 -10.43 2.90 -6.16
N ALA A 11 -11.29 3.68 -5.51
CA ALA A 11 -11.42 3.67 -4.06
C ALA A 11 -11.79 2.28 -3.53
N ARG A 12 -12.77 1.62 -4.17
CA ARG A 12 -13.22 0.27 -3.79
C ARG A 12 -12.17 -0.81 -4.03
N LEU A 13 -11.41 -0.75 -5.12
CA LEU A 13 -10.33 -1.70 -5.38
C LEU A 13 -9.24 -1.60 -4.30
N ILE A 14 -8.76 -0.39 -4.01
CA ILE A 14 -7.75 -0.18 -2.97
C ILE A 14 -8.29 -0.62 -1.60
N GLN A 15 -9.54 -0.27 -1.29
CA GLN A 15 -10.18 -0.65 -0.02
C GLN A 15 -10.31 -2.17 0.12
N ALA A 16 -10.72 -2.87 -0.95
CA ALA A 16 -10.88 -4.32 -0.92
C ALA A 16 -9.56 -5.02 -0.65
N ASP A 17 -8.48 -4.62 -1.32
CA ASP A 17 -7.14 -5.15 -1.07
C ASP A 17 -6.74 -4.96 0.39
N LEU A 18 -6.87 -3.74 0.93
CA LEU A 18 -6.49 -3.43 2.30
C LEU A 18 -7.32 -4.21 3.32
N LYS A 19 -8.64 -4.34 3.10
CA LYS A 19 -9.52 -5.12 3.99
C LYS A 19 -9.17 -6.59 4.02
N GLU A 20 -8.87 -7.18 2.86
CA GLU A 20 -8.49 -8.59 2.80
C GLU A 20 -7.13 -8.83 3.46
N ILE A 21 -6.17 -7.92 3.28
CA ILE A 21 -4.88 -8.00 3.96
C ILE A 21 -5.04 -7.84 5.48
N ASP A 22 -5.85 -6.87 5.95
CA ASP A 22 -6.14 -6.66 7.37
C ASP A 22 -6.72 -7.93 8.00
N ARG A 23 -7.72 -8.53 7.34
CA ARG A 23 -8.35 -9.79 7.77
C ARG A 23 -7.32 -10.91 7.95
N VAL A 24 -6.44 -11.11 6.96
CA VAL A 24 -5.43 -12.17 7.02
C VAL A 24 -4.38 -11.90 8.10
N PHE A 25 -3.98 -10.64 8.31
CA PHE A 25 -3.05 -10.29 9.39
C PHE A 25 -3.65 -10.47 10.78
N GLU A 26 -4.94 -10.18 10.96
CA GLU A 26 -5.65 -10.46 12.21
C GLU A 26 -5.74 -11.97 12.51
N GLU A 27 -5.93 -12.79 11.49
CA GLU A 27 -6.06 -14.25 11.64
C GLU A 27 -4.71 -14.98 11.80
N SER A 28 -3.71 -14.59 11.01
CA SER A 28 -2.46 -15.34 10.83
C SER A 28 -1.23 -14.67 11.46
N GLY A 29 -1.35 -13.41 11.88
CA GLY A 29 -0.22 -12.58 12.30
C GLY A 29 0.73 -12.23 11.15
N PHE A 30 1.95 -11.82 11.50
CA PHE A 30 3.00 -11.46 10.56
C PHE A 30 4.33 -12.11 10.97
N GLY A 31 5.10 -12.61 10.01
CA GLY A 31 6.44 -13.15 10.27
C GLY A 31 6.91 -14.27 9.34
N ASN A 32 6.06 -14.73 8.42
CA ASN A 32 6.44 -15.73 7.40
C ASN A 32 6.45 -15.11 5.99
N LEU A 33 6.98 -15.84 5.01
CA LEU A 33 7.10 -15.36 3.63
C LEU A 33 5.75 -14.98 3.01
N PHE A 34 4.68 -15.71 3.31
CA PHE A 34 3.34 -15.40 2.80
C PHE A 34 2.84 -14.04 3.33
N THR A 35 2.94 -13.81 4.64
CA THR A 35 2.56 -12.53 5.27
C THR A 35 3.45 -11.37 4.81
N MET A 36 4.73 -11.65 4.48
CA MET A 36 5.63 -10.67 3.86
C MET A 36 5.17 -10.28 2.45
N VAL A 37 4.73 -11.24 1.64
CA VAL A 37 4.15 -10.95 0.31
C VAL A 37 2.89 -10.09 0.44
N LEU A 38 2.01 -10.39 1.39
CA LEU A 38 0.84 -9.58 1.68
C LEU A 38 1.20 -8.17 2.16
N PHE A 39 2.25 -8.03 2.98
CA PHE A 39 2.72 -6.71 3.39
C PHE A 39 3.25 -5.90 2.22
N LYS A 40 3.98 -6.51 1.29
CA LYS A 40 4.38 -5.84 0.04
C LYS A 40 3.16 -5.37 -0.77
N GLN A 41 2.11 -6.18 -0.82
CA GLN A 41 0.85 -5.79 -1.46
C GLN A 41 0.18 -4.62 -0.70
N ALA A 42 0.18 -4.62 0.63
CA ALA A 42 -0.32 -3.50 1.44
C ALA A 42 0.42 -2.20 1.10
N LEU A 43 1.74 -2.23 0.98
CA LEU A 43 2.55 -1.08 0.58
C LEU A 43 2.17 -0.57 -0.83
N ILE A 44 1.84 -1.46 -1.77
CA ILE A 44 1.33 -1.10 -3.10
C ILE A 44 -0.04 -0.43 -2.99
N SER A 45 -0.98 -1.02 -2.26
CA SER A 45 -2.33 -0.48 -2.09
C SER A 45 -2.32 0.87 -1.37
N VAL A 46 -1.47 1.06 -0.35
CA VAL A 46 -1.28 2.37 0.31
C VAL A 46 -0.62 3.38 -0.62
N ALA A 47 0.38 2.99 -1.42
CA ALA A 47 0.96 3.90 -2.41
C ALA A 47 -0.08 4.35 -3.45
N ASN A 48 -0.94 3.43 -3.91
CA ASN A 48 -2.06 3.74 -4.80
C ASN A 48 -3.08 4.69 -4.12
N LEU A 49 -3.34 4.50 -2.82
CA LEU A 49 -4.16 5.43 -2.03
C LEU A 49 -3.55 6.84 -2.02
N VAL A 50 -2.26 6.97 -1.75
CA VAL A 50 -1.56 8.28 -1.73
C VAL A 50 -1.67 8.96 -3.09
N ASP A 51 -1.40 8.24 -4.19
CA ASP A 51 -1.50 8.82 -5.53
C ASP A 51 -2.95 9.17 -5.89
N PHE A 52 -3.91 8.36 -5.44
CA PHE A 52 -5.33 8.59 -5.66
C PHE A 52 -5.86 9.79 -4.87
N GLU A 53 -5.39 10.01 -3.64
CA GLU A 53 -5.78 11.14 -2.78
C GLU A 53 -5.61 12.47 -3.53
N LEU A 54 -4.49 12.63 -4.24
CA LEU A 54 -4.18 13.83 -5.03
C LEU A 54 -5.30 14.18 -6.03
N THR A 55 -5.98 13.16 -6.56
CA THR A 55 -7.03 13.33 -7.58
C THR A 55 -8.40 13.67 -7.01
N VAL A 56 -8.61 13.47 -5.70
CA VAL A 56 -9.91 13.68 -5.03
C VAL A 56 -9.94 14.87 -4.07
N ARG A 57 -8.85 15.66 -4.02
CA ARG A 57 -8.73 16.85 -3.15
C ARG A 57 -9.81 17.91 -3.36
N THR A 58 -10.47 17.95 -4.51
CA THR A 58 -11.60 18.85 -4.74
C THR A 58 -12.74 18.62 -3.74
N ILE A 59 -12.95 17.36 -3.32
CA ILE A 59 -13.95 16.96 -2.33
C ILE A 59 -13.68 17.63 -0.97
N TYR A 60 -12.42 17.94 -0.64
CA TYR A 60 -12.06 18.56 0.63
C TYR A 60 -12.62 19.97 0.81
N ARG A 61 -12.98 20.66 -0.27
CA ARG A 61 -13.61 21.99 -0.17
C ARG A 61 -14.99 21.91 0.47
N GLU A 62 -15.74 20.86 0.12
CA GLU A 62 -17.08 20.60 0.63
C GLU A 62 -17.02 19.79 1.94
N HIS A 63 -15.95 19.00 2.12
CA HIS A 63 -15.77 18.11 3.27
C HIS A 63 -14.36 18.22 3.89
N PRO A 64 -14.04 19.33 4.59
CA PRO A 64 -12.70 19.56 5.16
C PRO A 64 -12.24 18.50 6.16
N GLN A 65 -13.17 17.86 6.86
CA GLN A 65 -12.91 16.77 7.81
C GLN A 65 -12.16 15.59 7.16
N LEU A 66 -12.42 15.30 5.88
CA LEU A 66 -11.74 14.23 5.16
C LEU A 66 -10.25 14.55 4.95
N SER A 67 -9.92 15.83 4.73
CA SER A 67 -8.53 16.30 4.68
C SER A 67 -7.85 16.22 6.04
N VAL A 68 -8.56 16.53 7.12
CA VAL A 68 -8.03 16.37 8.48
C VAL A 68 -7.74 14.91 8.76
N ARG A 69 -8.65 14.01 8.40
CA ARG A 69 -8.49 12.55 8.53
C ARG A 69 -7.23 12.06 7.81
N TYR A 70 -7.05 12.43 6.54
CA TYR A 70 -5.86 12.04 5.78
C TYR A 70 -4.56 12.56 6.41
N ARG A 71 -4.56 13.82 6.86
CA ARG A 71 -3.38 14.45 7.47
C ARG A 71 -2.92 13.82 8.79
N GLN A 72 -3.79 13.08 9.48
CA GLN A 72 -3.42 12.35 10.71
C GLN A 72 -2.40 11.22 10.46
N SER A 73 -2.30 10.72 9.22
CA SER A 73 -1.46 9.57 8.88
C SER A 73 -0.60 9.82 7.64
N VAL A 74 -0.43 11.09 7.25
CA VAL A 74 0.29 11.47 6.02
C VAL A 74 1.76 11.05 6.06
N ASN A 75 2.42 11.16 7.22
CA ASN A 75 3.82 10.79 7.34
C ASN A 75 4.01 9.27 7.19
N GLU A 76 3.10 8.50 7.77
CA GLU A 76 3.07 7.04 7.70
C GLU A 76 2.74 6.57 6.28
N PHE A 77 1.81 7.22 5.58
CA PHE A 77 1.51 6.92 4.18
C PHE A 77 2.67 7.25 3.24
N GLU A 78 3.34 8.39 3.44
CA GLU A 78 4.54 8.74 2.67
C GLU A 78 5.68 7.75 2.93
N PHE A 79 5.82 7.27 4.17
CA PHE A 79 6.77 6.21 4.48
C PHE A 79 6.41 4.88 3.81
N ALA A 80 5.13 4.49 3.81
CA ALA A 80 4.67 3.30 3.09
C ALA A 80 4.96 3.38 1.59
N LYS A 81 4.73 4.55 0.99
CA LYS A 81 5.06 4.82 -0.42
C LYS A 81 6.57 4.78 -0.67
N TYR A 82 7.38 5.29 0.26
CA TYR A 82 8.83 5.15 0.21
C TYR A 82 9.26 3.67 0.21
N LEU A 83 8.76 2.87 1.17
CA LEU A 83 9.05 1.44 1.25
C LEU A 83 8.60 0.73 -0.04
N ARG A 84 7.40 1.02 -0.55
CA ARG A 84 6.94 0.50 -1.84
C ARG A 84 7.96 0.77 -2.95
N ASN A 85 8.49 1.99 -3.03
CA ASN A 85 9.40 2.40 -4.10
C ASN A 85 10.83 1.85 -3.96
N LYS A 86 11.30 1.55 -2.75
CA LYS A 86 12.65 1.05 -2.50
C LYS A 86 12.72 -0.47 -2.35
N PHE A 87 11.75 -1.07 -1.67
CA PHE A 87 11.72 -2.49 -1.32
C PHE A 87 10.88 -3.34 -2.29
N VAL A 88 9.77 -2.81 -2.80
CA VAL A 88 8.79 -3.61 -3.57
C VAL A 88 8.89 -3.41 -5.08
N GLY A 89 8.96 -2.15 -5.54
CA GLY A 89 8.78 -1.82 -6.96
C GLY A 89 9.84 -2.46 -7.87
N HIS A 90 11.10 -2.30 -7.52
CA HIS A 90 12.23 -2.96 -8.18
C HIS A 90 13.24 -3.37 -7.12
N ILE A 91 13.88 -4.53 -7.31
CA ILE A 91 14.99 -4.96 -6.46
C ILE A 91 16.18 -4.07 -6.83
N LYS A 92 16.46 -3.08 -5.99
CA LYS A 92 17.53 -2.09 -6.23
C LYS A 92 18.86 -2.64 -5.75
N PRO A 93 19.90 -2.75 -6.62
CA PRO A 93 21.22 -3.22 -6.22
C PRO A 93 21.77 -2.47 -5.00
N GLU A 94 21.57 -1.15 -4.96
CA GLU A 94 22.07 -0.29 -3.88
C GLU A 94 21.44 -0.64 -2.52
N LEU A 95 20.17 -1.07 -2.50
CA LEU A 95 19.51 -1.51 -1.29
C LEU A 95 20.06 -2.88 -0.82
N ILE A 96 20.34 -3.78 -1.78
CA ILE A 96 20.92 -5.10 -1.48
C ILE A 96 22.35 -4.96 -0.96
N GLU A 97 23.16 -4.13 -1.60
CA GLU A 97 24.53 -3.83 -1.15
C GLU A 97 24.54 -3.28 0.27
N LYS A 98 23.64 -2.33 0.58
CA LYS A 98 23.51 -1.78 1.93
C LYS A 98 23.01 -2.82 2.93
N ALA A 99 22.13 -3.73 2.52
CA ALA A 99 21.67 -4.82 3.37
C ALA A 99 22.81 -5.79 3.71
N ILE A 100 23.68 -6.11 2.76
CA ILE A 100 24.87 -6.95 2.98
C ILE A 100 25.90 -6.24 3.88
N GLU A 101 26.05 -4.92 3.76
CA GLU A 101 26.89 -4.11 4.67
C GLU A 101 26.35 -4.16 6.11
N TRP A 102 25.03 -3.99 6.27
CA TRP A 102 24.36 -3.99 7.58
C TRP A 102 24.28 -5.38 8.22
N ARG A 103 24.01 -6.42 7.42
CA ARG A 103 23.85 -7.82 7.84
C ARG A 103 24.86 -8.69 7.09
N PRO A 104 26.16 -8.65 7.44
CA PRO A 104 27.18 -9.47 6.77
C PRO A 104 26.88 -10.98 6.85
N GLU A 105 26.11 -11.41 7.85
CA GLU A 105 25.66 -12.78 8.06
C GLU A 105 24.79 -13.31 6.91
N MET A 106 24.20 -12.44 6.08
CA MET A 106 23.51 -12.85 4.85
C MET A 106 24.38 -13.81 4.02
N ARG A 107 25.71 -13.56 3.99
CA ARG A 107 26.68 -14.39 3.26
C ARG A 107 26.75 -15.84 3.75
N PHE A 108 26.37 -16.11 5.00
CA PHE A 108 26.39 -17.45 5.58
C PHE A 108 25.23 -18.34 5.08
N PHE A 109 24.27 -17.77 4.35
CA PHE A 109 23.07 -18.47 3.87
C PHE A 109 22.97 -18.53 2.33
N LEU A 110 24.05 -18.23 1.60
CA LEU A 110 24.04 -18.22 0.13
C LEU A 110 23.66 -19.59 -0.46
N ASP A 111 24.08 -20.68 0.18
CA ASP A 111 23.78 -22.06 -0.22
C ASP A 111 22.33 -22.48 0.06
N LYS A 112 21.55 -21.65 0.75
CA LYS A 112 20.17 -21.92 1.18
C LYS A 112 19.12 -21.05 0.50
N MET A 113 19.49 -20.25 -0.50
CA MET A 113 18.55 -19.32 -1.17
C MET A 113 17.39 -19.99 -1.91
N SER A 114 17.45 -21.30 -2.17
CA SER A 114 16.31 -22.06 -2.71
C SER A 114 15.25 -22.42 -1.67
N ASP A 115 15.54 -22.23 -0.37
CA ASP A 115 14.61 -22.49 0.73
C ASP A 115 13.76 -21.25 1.06
N ASN A 116 12.45 -21.48 1.24
CA ASN A 116 11.50 -20.40 1.52
C ASN A 116 11.72 -19.73 2.88
N HIS A 117 12.22 -20.45 3.90
CA HIS A 117 12.52 -19.85 5.20
C HIS A 117 13.75 -18.95 5.12
N ALA A 118 14.80 -19.39 4.45
CA ALA A 118 15.95 -18.54 4.15
C ALA A 118 15.50 -17.27 3.41
N MET A 119 14.67 -17.40 2.37
CA MET A 119 14.17 -16.23 1.65
C MET A 119 13.25 -15.33 2.47
N ALA A 120 12.57 -15.83 3.50
CA ALA A 120 11.85 -14.99 4.46
C ALA A 120 12.80 -14.06 5.22
N PHE A 121 13.93 -14.58 5.72
CA PHE A 121 14.96 -13.76 6.39
C PHE A 121 15.57 -12.72 5.45
N TYR A 122 15.88 -13.10 4.21
CA TYR A 122 16.36 -12.14 3.21
C TYR A 122 15.37 -10.99 2.99
N ASN A 123 14.07 -11.30 2.88
CA ASN A 123 13.06 -10.25 2.76
C ASN A 123 13.00 -9.36 4.00
N GLN A 124 13.10 -9.93 5.20
CA GLN A 124 13.11 -9.16 6.44
C GLN A 124 14.33 -8.23 6.52
N TRP A 125 15.54 -8.72 6.24
CA TRP A 125 16.76 -7.90 6.29
C TRP A 125 16.77 -6.76 5.25
N ILE A 126 16.26 -7.02 4.04
CA ILE A 126 16.12 -5.98 3.01
C ILE A 126 15.05 -4.97 3.44
N LEU A 127 13.96 -5.41 4.07
CA LEU A 127 12.95 -4.51 4.64
C LEU A 127 13.54 -3.64 5.76
N GLU A 128 14.26 -4.21 6.72
CA GLU A 128 14.97 -3.47 7.77
C GLU A 128 15.89 -2.41 7.17
N THR A 129 16.67 -2.77 6.15
CA THR A 129 17.55 -1.84 5.45
C THR A 129 16.76 -0.73 4.76
N ALA A 130 15.61 -1.04 4.15
CA ALA A 130 14.73 -0.04 3.57
C ALA A 130 14.19 0.91 4.65
N ILE A 131 13.72 0.41 5.79
CA ILE A 131 13.29 1.21 6.93
C ILE A 131 14.41 2.14 7.41
N ASN A 132 15.61 1.59 7.62
CA ASN A 132 16.75 2.32 8.16
C ASN A 132 17.38 3.32 7.19
N SER A 133 17.12 3.17 5.88
CA SER A 133 17.50 4.17 4.87
C SER A 133 16.52 5.34 4.77
N TYR A 134 15.38 5.32 5.48
CA TYR A 134 14.43 6.43 5.50
C TYR A 134 14.79 7.50 6.54
N VAL A 135 15.89 8.20 6.24
CA VAL A 135 16.49 9.23 7.10
C VAL A 135 16.37 10.63 6.49
N LYS A 136 16.57 11.67 7.31
CA LYS A 136 16.76 13.06 6.88
C LYS A 136 18.20 13.25 6.36
N LEU A 137 18.48 14.45 5.84
CA LEU A 137 19.80 14.80 5.31
C LEU A 137 20.92 14.74 6.36
N ASP A 138 20.57 14.94 7.63
CA ASP A 138 21.49 14.83 8.77
C ASP A 138 21.67 13.39 9.28
N GLY A 139 21.02 12.41 8.65
CA GLY A 139 21.06 11.00 9.04
C GLY A 139 20.04 10.61 10.11
N THR A 140 19.25 11.55 10.65
CA THR A 140 18.23 11.21 11.66
C THR A 140 17.02 10.48 11.05
N HIS A 141 16.52 9.45 11.73
CA HIS A 141 15.36 8.68 11.28
C HIS A 141 14.08 9.55 11.23
N LYS A 142 13.24 9.33 10.21
CA LYS A 142 12.02 10.12 10.00
C LYS A 142 10.78 9.58 10.73
N ILE A 143 10.74 8.27 11.00
CA ILE A 143 9.55 7.59 11.53
C ILE A 143 9.88 6.90 12.86
N PHE A 144 10.91 6.07 12.89
CA PHE A 144 11.37 5.42 14.11
C PHE A 144 12.43 6.26 14.83
N SER A 145 12.62 6.04 16.13
CA SER A 145 13.56 6.81 16.96
C SER A 145 15.03 6.40 16.77
N SER A 146 15.27 5.23 16.19
CA SER A 146 16.59 4.61 15.99
C SER A 146 16.54 3.62 14.83
N GLU A 147 17.67 3.00 14.55
CA GLU A 147 17.76 1.83 13.68
C GLU A 147 16.76 0.76 14.16
N THR A 148 16.02 0.21 13.22
CA THR A 148 15.01 -0.83 13.41
C THR A 148 15.62 -2.18 13.07
N ALA A 149 15.58 -3.10 14.03
CA ALA A 149 15.96 -4.50 13.87
C ALA A 149 14.74 -5.38 14.18
N LEU A 150 14.13 -6.04 13.18
CA LEU A 150 12.83 -6.70 13.37
C LEU A 150 12.94 -8.03 14.13
N ASP A 151 14.16 -8.52 14.38
CA ASP A 151 14.48 -9.58 15.32
C ASP A 151 14.49 -9.11 16.78
N TYR A 152 14.58 -7.80 17.03
CA TYR A 152 14.44 -7.20 18.36
C TYR A 152 12.95 -6.97 18.68
N PRO A 153 12.40 -7.55 19.78
CA PRO A 153 10.96 -7.53 20.01
C PRO A 153 10.30 -6.14 20.12
N PRO A 154 10.92 -5.12 20.77
CA PRO A 154 10.36 -3.76 20.80
C PRO A 154 10.24 -3.13 19.41
N ASP A 155 11.26 -3.27 18.56
CA ASP A 155 11.26 -2.74 17.20
C ASP A 155 10.23 -3.44 16.33
N ASN A 156 10.14 -4.77 16.46
CA ASN A 156 9.11 -5.57 15.82
C ASN A 156 7.71 -5.06 16.20
N THR A 157 7.47 -4.83 17.50
CA THR A 157 6.19 -4.32 18.01
C THR A 157 5.84 -2.95 17.41
N HIS A 158 6.79 -2.01 17.39
CA HIS A 158 6.59 -0.70 16.78
C HIS A 158 6.29 -0.79 15.29
N PHE A 159 6.99 -1.68 14.58
CA PHE A 159 6.75 -1.92 13.16
C PHE A 159 5.35 -2.51 12.90
N LEU A 160 4.91 -3.48 13.70
CA LEU A 160 3.57 -4.05 13.59
C LEU A 160 2.48 -3.00 13.87
N ILE A 161 2.67 -2.15 14.89
CA ILE A 161 1.76 -1.01 15.17
C ILE A 161 1.68 -0.08 13.95
N TYR A 162 2.83 0.27 13.37
CA TYR A 162 2.88 1.07 12.13
C TYR A 162 2.13 0.41 10.98
N MET A 163 2.36 -0.89 10.74
CA MET A 163 1.71 -1.65 9.67
C MET A 163 0.19 -1.68 9.84
N THR A 164 -0.30 -1.99 11.04
CA THR A 164 -1.73 -1.96 11.36
C THR A 164 -2.30 -0.57 11.16
N LYS A 165 -1.58 0.47 11.60
CA LYS A 165 -2.01 1.88 11.46
C LYS A 165 -2.22 2.25 10.00
N ILE A 166 -1.24 2.02 9.11
CA ILE A 166 -1.39 2.41 7.69
C ILE A 166 -2.53 1.67 6.98
N ILE A 167 -2.79 0.42 7.34
CA ILE A 167 -3.86 -0.38 6.75
C ILE A 167 -5.21 0.15 7.25
N LYS A 168 -5.42 0.24 8.56
CA LYS A 168 -6.70 0.65 9.15
C LYS A 168 -7.05 2.10 8.86
N ASP A 169 -6.07 3.00 8.91
CA ASP A 169 -6.30 4.41 8.54
C ASP A 169 -6.60 4.55 7.04
N GLY A 170 -5.94 3.76 6.18
CA GLY A 170 -6.22 3.72 4.75
C GLY A 170 -7.64 3.23 4.45
N ILE A 171 -8.08 2.15 5.10
CA ILE A 171 -9.44 1.61 4.99
C ILE A 171 -10.46 2.67 5.43
N SER A 172 -10.28 3.23 6.63
CA SER A 172 -11.21 4.21 7.20
C SER A 172 -11.31 5.48 6.34
N TYR A 173 -10.19 6.01 5.86
CA TYR A 173 -10.21 7.14 4.92
C TYR A 173 -11.00 6.82 3.66
N LEU A 174 -10.79 5.64 3.07
CA LEU A 174 -11.51 5.22 1.86
C LEU A 174 -13.01 5.02 2.11
N GLU A 175 -13.41 4.52 3.29
CA GLU A 175 -14.82 4.40 3.68
C GLU A 175 -15.50 5.77 3.73
N GLU A 176 -14.89 6.74 4.40
CA GLU A 176 -15.40 8.11 4.45
C GLU A 176 -15.46 8.75 3.06
N LEU A 177 -14.38 8.63 2.27
CA LEU A 177 -14.32 9.15 0.91
C LEU A 177 -15.44 8.57 0.03
N ILE A 178 -15.66 7.26 0.07
CA ILE A 178 -16.71 6.59 -0.73
C ILE A 178 -18.11 7.06 -0.31
N ALA A 179 -18.35 7.21 1.00
CA ALA A 179 -19.63 7.70 1.50
C ALA A 179 -19.95 9.12 0.98
N LEU A 180 -18.94 9.96 0.80
CA LEU A 180 -19.08 11.33 0.31
C LEU A 180 -19.24 11.45 -1.22
N MET A 181 -18.98 10.40 -1.99
CA MET A 181 -19.11 10.44 -3.47
C MET A 181 -20.57 10.50 -3.96
N ASN A 182 -21.56 10.29 -3.08
CA ASN A 182 -23.00 10.39 -3.35
C ASN A 182 -23.42 9.69 -4.66
N ILE A 183 -23.04 8.43 -4.81
CA ILE A 183 -23.26 7.64 -6.02
C ILE A 183 -24.73 7.19 -6.11
N ASP A 184 -25.38 7.47 -7.23
CA ASP A 184 -26.71 6.94 -7.55
C ASP A 184 -26.59 5.47 -8.03
N TYR A 185 -26.49 4.57 -7.07
CA TYR A 185 -26.37 3.14 -7.32
C TYR A 185 -27.59 2.54 -8.03
N GLU A 186 -28.79 3.04 -7.75
CA GLU A 186 -30.02 2.50 -8.30
C GLU A 186 -30.02 2.64 -9.83
N THR A 187 -29.75 3.85 -10.31
CA THR A 187 -29.69 4.11 -11.76
C THR A 187 -28.51 3.36 -12.42
N LEU A 188 -27.35 3.30 -11.76
CA LEU A 188 -26.15 2.68 -12.35
C LEU A 188 -26.20 1.15 -12.40
N CYS A 189 -26.77 0.50 -11.38
CA CYS A 189 -26.80 -0.95 -11.27
C CYS A 189 -28.04 -1.57 -11.92
N ASN A 190 -29.12 -0.81 -12.08
CA ASN A 190 -30.37 -1.26 -12.69
C ASN A 190 -30.73 -0.50 -13.97
N PRO A 191 -29.83 -0.44 -14.98
CA PRO A 191 -30.13 0.25 -16.24
C PRO A 191 -31.29 -0.43 -16.97
N LYS A 192 -32.06 0.36 -17.71
CA LYS A 192 -33.18 -0.16 -18.51
C LYS A 192 -32.67 -1.09 -19.63
N PRO A 193 -33.51 -2.00 -20.16
CA PRO A 193 -33.09 -2.94 -21.21
C PRO A 193 -32.41 -2.27 -22.42
N GLU A 194 -32.92 -1.13 -22.86
CA GLU A 194 -32.34 -0.33 -23.95
C GLU A 194 -30.94 0.21 -23.61
N GLU A 195 -30.72 0.66 -22.37
CA GLU A 195 -29.42 1.14 -21.90
C GLU A 195 -28.41 0.00 -21.78
N LYS A 196 -28.85 -1.18 -21.33
CA LYS A 196 -28.00 -2.40 -21.30
C LYS A 196 -27.49 -2.77 -22.69
N LEU A 197 -28.37 -2.71 -23.70
CA LEU A 197 -27.98 -2.98 -25.09
C LEU A 197 -26.96 -1.95 -25.58
N LEU A 198 -27.16 -0.66 -25.30
CA LEU A 198 -26.23 0.40 -25.65
C LEU A 198 -24.85 0.23 -24.98
N LEU A 199 -24.81 -0.19 -23.70
CA LEU A 199 -23.56 -0.52 -23.01
C LEU A 199 -22.83 -1.68 -23.70
N GLY A 200 -23.54 -2.73 -24.10
CA GLY A 200 -22.97 -3.86 -24.85
C GLY A 200 -22.40 -3.46 -26.22
N ILE A 201 -23.12 -2.60 -26.95
CA ILE A 201 -22.62 -2.03 -28.23
C ILE A 201 -21.38 -1.19 -27.99
N THR A 202 -21.35 -0.39 -26.92
CA THR A 202 -20.19 0.44 -26.56
C THR A 202 -18.98 -0.42 -26.23
N ALA A 203 -19.16 -1.50 -25.46
CA ALA A 203 -18.12 -2.47 -25.19
C ALA A 203 -17.59 -3.12 -26.47
N GLY A 204 -18.47 -3.54 -27.39
CA GLY A 204 -18.08 -4.12 -28.69
C GLY A 204 -17.33 -3.15 -29.62
N LYS A 205 -17.43 -1.85 -29.39
CA LYS A 205 -16.68 -0.81 -30.13
C LYS A 205 -15.36 -0.40 -29.47
N THR A 206 -15.05 -0.94 -28.30
CA THR A 206 -13.84 -0.57 -27.56
C THR A 206 -12.60 -1.09 -28.29
N SER A 207 -11.68 -0.19 -28.67
CA SER A 207 -10.34 -0.56 -29.13
C SER A 207 -9.37 -0.54 -27.95
N PHE A 208 -8.50 -1.55 -27.89
CA PHE A 208 -7.45 -1.60 -26.89
C PHE A 208 -6.15 -1.04 -27.47
N GLU A 209 -5.61 -0.03 -26.81
CA GLU A 209 -4.31 0.56 -27.12
C GLU A 209 -3.41 0.50 -25.89
N PHE A 210 -2.09 0.63 -26.11
CA PHE A 210 -1.14 0.75 -25.01
C PHE A 210 -1.48 1.99 -24.16
N ILE A 211 -1.76 1.77 -22.87
CA ILE A 211 -2.05 2.85 -21.92
C ILE A 211 -0.73 3.60 -21.63
N LYS A 212 -0.59 4.79 -22.24
CA LYS A 212 0.54 5.70 -21.96
C LYS A 212 0.36 6.32 -20.57
N LYS A 213 1.46 6.47 -19.84
CA LYS A 213 1.52 7.17 -18.56
C LYS A 213 1.32 8.66 -18.73
#